data_AF-A0A0F5IPJ6-F1
#
_entry.id   AF-A0A0F5IPJ6-F1
#
_cell.length_a   1.000
_cell.length_b   1.000
_cell.length_c   1.000
_cell.angle_alpha   90.00
_cell.angle_beta   90.00
_cell.angle_gamma   90.00
#
_symmetry.space_group_name_H-M   'P 1'
#
loop_
_entity.id
_entity.type
_entity.pdbx_description
1 polymer ?
#
loop_
_entity_poly.entity_id
_entity_poly.type
_entity_poly.pdbx_seq_one_letter_code
_entity_poly.pdbx_strand_id
1 'polypeptide(L)'
;MRLTRKQTICDIPILKIRDYFDHIRPALISPEMISEQFDLNKEKTKELIDVLLSEGYIEAAKKKGKYQLTIKGQALCVARYTNPLNKEKADKLFKEFMERVEEINSNEFYLYRVSKIVLFGSYIDPEKTDYSDIDIAFELSRKAKSHEEFMEMDEQRIKEAELAGKSFPSFFDQIGYTERVVLLKMKNKCRYISLHRMYDGILNITKTKQVYP
;
A
#
# COMPACT_ATOMS: atom_id res chain seq x y z
N MET A 1 7.03 -0.13 -6.69
CA MET A 1 7.65 -1.08 -7.64
C MET A 1 7.02 -2.46 -7.46
N ARG A 2 6.78 -3.21 -8.54
CA ARG A 2 6.24 -4.57 -8.50
C ARG A 2 7.34 -5.57 -8.88
N LEU A 3 7.46 -6.65 -8.12
CA LEU A 3 8.44 -7.72 -8.37
C LEU A 3 7.74 -8.94 -8.96
N THR A 4 8.38 -9.59 -9.93
CA THR A 4 7.92 -10.89 -10.43
C THR A 4 8.76 -12.02 -9.83
N ARG A 5 8.15 -13.19 -9.61
CA ARG A 5 8.83 -14.35 -8.98
C ARG A 5 10.02 -14.88 -9.78
N LYS A 6 10.04 -14.61 -11.09
CA LYS A 6 11.10 -15.05 -12.01
C LYS A 6 12.18 -13.99 -12.21
N GLN A 7 12.02 -12.79 -11.66
CA GLN A 7 13.00 -11.73 -11.83
C GLN A 7 14.24 -12.05 -11.00
N THR A 8 15.40 -12.01 -11.67
CA THR A 8 16.71 -12.26 -11.08
C THR A 8 17.65 -11.09 -11.38
N ILE A 9 18.70 -10.96 -10.57
CA ILE A 9 19.87 -10.12 -10.84
C ILE A 9 21.08 -11.03 -10.59
N CYS A 10 21.91 -11.24 -11.62
CA CYS A 10 23.03 -12.20 -11.57
C CYS A 10 22.61 -13.58 -11.04
N ASP A 11 21.52 -14.13 -11.59
CA ASP A 11 20.89 -15.41 -11.17
C ASP A 11 20.35 -15.47 -9.72
N ILE A 12 20.44 -14.38 -8.97
CA ILE A 12 19.87 -14.28 -7.63
C ILE A 12 18.43 -13.78 -7.74
N PRO A 13 17.44 -14.49 -7.15
CA PRO A 13 16.07 -14.01 -7.12
C PRO A 13 15.98 -12.62 -6.49
N ILE A 14 15.32 -11.68 -7.17
CA ILE A 14 15.23 -10.28 -6.70
C ILE A 14 14.57 -10.17 -5.32
N LEU A 15 13.73 -11.15 -4.94
CA LEU A 15 13.14 -11.23 -3.60
C LEU A 15 14.18 -11.48 -2.51
N LYS A 16 15.22 -12.29 -2.77
CA LYS A 16 16.31 -12.49 -1.81
C LYS A 16 17.14 -11.20 -1.64
N ILE A 17 17.36 -10.47 -2.73
CA ILE A 17 18.05 -9.17 -2.69
C ILE A 17 17.23 -8.16 -1.90
N ARG A 18 15.92 -8.09 -2.15
CA ARG A 18 15.00 -7.27 -1.35
C ARG A 18 15.09 -7.60 0.13
N ASP A 19 14.95 -8.88 0.48
CA ASP A 19 14.89 -9.32 1.88
C ASP A 19 16.19 -9.00 2.59
N TYR A 20 17.33 -9.15 1.91
CA TYR A 20 18.62 -8.69 2.40
C TYR A 20 18.66 -7.17 2.64
N PHE A 21 18.24 -6.36 1.65
CA PHE A 21 18.22 -4.89 1.80
C PHE A 21 17.31 -4.42 2.93
N ASP A 22 16.15 -5.05 3.10
CA ASP A 22 15.22 -4.75 4.18
C ASP A 22 15.83 -5.11 5.55
N HIS A 23 16.51 -6.26 5.64
CA HIS A 23 17.17 -6.71 6.87
C HIS A 23 18.31 -5.80 7.32
N ILE A 24 19.10 -5.27 6.38
CA ILE A 24 20.29 -4.47 6.72
C ILE A 24 19.99 -2.98 6.85
N ARG A 25 18.84 -2.47 6.38
CA ARG A 25 18.55 -1.02 6.45
C ARG A 25 18.50 -0.56 7.91
N PRO A 26 19.16 0.57 8.30
CA PRO A 26 19.83 1.57 7.45
C PRO A 26 21.35 1.40 7.33
N ALA A 27 21.91 0.21 7.59
CA ALA A 27 23.35 -0.03 7.51
C ALA A 27 23.92 0.11 6.10
N LEU A 28 25.21 0.42 6.04
CA LEU A 28 25.97 0.47 4.78
C LEU A 28 26.31 -0.94 4.31
N ILE A 29 26.15 -1.17 3.01
CA ILE A 29 26.45 -2.42 2.32
C ILE A 29 27.96 -2.49 2.05
N SER A 30 28.59 -3.65 2.27
CA SER A 30 29.96 -3.92 1.82
C SER A 30 30.02 -5.17 0.95
N PRO A 31 31.06 -5.31 0.08
CA PRO A 31 31.22 -6.51 -0.73
C PRO A 31 31.29 -7.80 0.07
N GLU A 32 31.89 -7.76 1.26
CA GLU A 32 32.02 -8.93 2.14
C GLU A 32 30.64 -9.39 2.63
N MET A 33 29.78 -8.46 3.04
CA MET A 33 28.41 -8.78 3.48
C MET A 33 27.58 -9.40 2.34
N ILE A 34 27.75 -8.91 1.11
CA ILE A 34 27.07 -9.48 -0.07
C ILE A 34 27.59 -10.88 -0.38
N SER A 35 28.92 -11.05 -0.37
CA SER A 35 29.59 -12.33 -0.62
C SER A 35 29.11 -13.39 0.37
N GLU A 36 29.07 -13.07 1.66
CA GLU A 36 28.58 -13.96 2.73
C GLU A 36 27.09 -14.26 2.60
N GLN A 37 26.24 -13.26 2.35
CA GLN A 37 24.79 -13.43 2.28
C GLN A 37 24.35 -14.36 1.14
N PHE A 38 25.03 -14.26 -0.01
CA PHE A 38 24.64 -14.95 -1.24
C PHE A 38 25.59 -16.09 -1.63
N ASP A 39 26.56 -16.42 -0.78
CA ASP A 39 27.58 -17.46 -1.01
C ASP A 39 28.30 -17.27 -2.36
N LEU A 40 28.81 -16.05 -2.59
CA LEU A 40 29.43 -15.66 -3.85
C LEU A 40 30.95 -15.55 -3.72
N ASN A 41 31.66 -15.96 -4.77
CA ASN A 41 33.08 -15.66 -4.91
C ASN A 41 33.31 -14.17 -5.24
N LYS A 42 34.58 -13.75 -5.24
CA LYS A 42 34.97 -12.35 -5.46
C LYS A 42 34.50 -11.79 -6.81
N GLU A 43 34.56 -12.59 -7.88
CA GLU A 43 34.17 -12.16 -9.23
C GLU A 43 32.67 -11.93 -9.33
N LYS A 44 31.85 -12.90 -8.88
CA LYS A 44 30.40 -12.81 -8.85
C LYS A 44 29.89 -11.72 -7.90
N THR A 45 30.58 -11.51 -6.78
CA THR A 45 30.27 -10.42 -5.85
C THR A 45 30.44 -9.07 -6.53
N LYS A 46 31.56 -8.89 -7.25
CA LYS A 46 31.82 -7.66 -8.00
C LYS A 46 30.78 -7.47 -9.10
N GLU A 47 30.47 -8.51 -9.86
CA GLU A 47 29.44 -8.48 -10.91
C GLU A 47 28.08 -8.02 -10.36
N LEU A 48 27.62 -8.63 -9.25
CA LEU A 48 26.36 -8.24 -8.62
C LEU A 48 26.37 -6.78 -8.17
N ILE A 49 27.46 -6.30 -7.57
CA ILE A 49 27.59 -4.90 -7.16
C ILE A 49 27.53 -3.96 -8.36
N ASP A 50 28.25 -4.28 -9.43
CA ASP A 50 28.27 -3.48 -10.66
C ASP A 50 26.86 -3.41 -11.28
N VAL A 51 26.12 -4.52 -11.31
CA VAL A 51 24.73 -4.53 -11.78
C VAL A 51 23.83 -3.71 -10.86
N LEU A 52 23.91 -3.87 -9.54
CA LEU A 52 23.11 -3.09 -8.57
C LEU A 52 23.37 -1.58 -8.66
N LEU A 53 24.61 -1.18 -8.96
CA LEU A 53 25.00 0.22 -9.22
C LEU A 53 24.41 0.72 -10.54
N SER A 54 24.56 -0.05 -11.63
CA SER A 54 24.09 0.33 -12.96
C SER A 54 22.56 0.44 -13.03
N GLU A 55 21.86 -0.44 -12.32
CA GLU A 55 20.42 -0.42 -12.14
C GLU A 55 19.96 0.69 -11.18
N GLY A 56 20.88 1.34 -10.47
CA GLY A 56 20.60 2.40 -9.52
C GLY A 56 19.88 1.92 -8.27
N TYR A 57 20.03 0.65 -7.84
CA TYR A 57 19.53 0.16 -6.55
C TYR A 57 20.41 0.61 -5.39
N ILE A 58 21.72 0.69 -5.62
CA ILE A 58 22.71 1.17 -4.65
C ILE A 58 23.54 2.29 -5.24
N GLU A 59 24.17 3.07 -4.38
CA GLU A 59 25.13 4.13 -4.75
C GLU A 59 26.31 4.11 -3.78
N ALA A 60 27.42 4.74 -4.18
CA ALA A 60 28.59 4.86 -3.31
C ALA A 60 28.24 5.65 -2.04
N ALA A 61 28.59 5.09 -0.88
CA ALA A 61 28.42 5.78 0.39
C ALA A 61 29.60 6.75 0.65
N LYS A 62 29.43 7.65 1.63
CA LYS A 62 30.53 8.52 2.11
C LYS A 62 31.74 7.72 2.60
N LYS A 63 31.52 6.51 3.16
CA LYS A 63 32.58 5.62 3.60
C LYS A 63 33.11 4.83 2.40
N LYS A 64 34.40 5.03 2.07
CA LYS A 64 35.08 4.37 0.96
C LYS A 64 34.92 2.84 1.03
N GLY A 65 34.62 2.23 -0.12
CA GLY A 65 34.41 0.78 -0.24
C GLY A 65 33.06 0.28 0.30
N LYS A 66 32.14 1.19 0.65
CA LYS A 66 30.78 0.85 1.06
C LYS A 66 29.73 1.52 0.17
N TYR A 67 28.53 0.95 0.19
CA TYR A 67 27.39 1.41 -0.59
C TYR A 67 26.19 1.68 0.31
N GLN A 68 25.26 2.50 -0.18
CA GLN A 68 23.98 2.79 0.46
C GLN A 68 22.83 2.60 -0.53
N LEU A 69 21.61 2.40 -0.03
CA LEU A 69 20.42 2.27 -0.86
C LEU A 69 20.03 3.63 -1.45
N THR A 70 19.79 3.68 -2.75
CA THR A 70 19.15 4.81 -3.42
C THR A 70 17.65 4.86 -3.09
N ILE A 71 16.92 5.85 -3.64
CA ILE A 71 15.45 5.85 -3.60
C ILE A 71 14.86 4.59 -4.25
N LYS A 72 15.41 4.12 -5.38
CA LYS A 72 14.98 2.87 -6.04
C LYS A 72 15.28 1.64 -5.17
N GLY A 73 16.44 1.62 -4.50
CA GLY A 73 16.80 0.59 -3.51
C GLY A 73 15.86 0.55 -2.32
N GLN A 74 15.51 1.71 -1.75
CA GLN A 74 14.53 1.79 -0.66
C GLN A 74 13.12 1.38 -1.10
N ALA A 75 12.74 1.72 -2.34
CA ALA A 75 11.49 1.27 -2.95
C ALA A 75 11.46 -0.25 -3.18
N LEU A 76 12.64 -0.90 -3.34
CA LEU A 76 12.74 -2.36 -3.40
C LEU A 76 12.34 -2.99 -2.08
N CYS A 77 12.87 -2.53 -0.95
CA CYS A 77 12.56 -3.07 0.39
C CYS A 77 11.05 -3.19 0.64
N VAL A 78 10.29 -2.17 0.27
CA VAL A 78 8.83 -2.13 0.46
C VAL A 78 8.03 -2.79 -0.67
N ALA A 79 8.70 -3.27 -1.73
CA ALA A 79 8.05 -3.88 -2.88
C ALA A 79 7.40 -5.21 -2.50
N ARG A 80 6.12 -5.34 -2.82
CA ARG A 80 5.34 -6.55 -2.54
C ARG A 80 5.35 -7.49 -3.74
N TYR A 81 5.31 -8.78 -3.44
CA TYR A 81 4.93 -9.79 -4.41
C TYR A 81 3.41 -9.77 -4.57
N THR A 82 2.94 -9.30 -5.71
CA THR A 82 1.54 -9.44 -6.14
C THR A 82 1.51 -10.12 -7.50
N ASN A 83 0.72 -11.21 -7.58
CA ASN A 83 0.43 -11.83 -8.89
C ASN A 83 -0.15 -10.74 -9.80
N PRO A 84 0.13 -10.79 -11.13
CA PRO A 84 -0.50 -9.89 -12.07
C PRO A 84 -2.01 -9.87 -11.86
N LEU A 85 -2.53 -8.67 -11.57
CA LEU A 85 -3.95 -8.44 -11.61
C LEU A 85 -4.27 -8.16 -13.08
N ASN A 86 -4.90 -9.12 -13.76
CA ASN A 86 -5.41 -8.90 -15.11
C ASN A 86 -6.67 -8.01 -15.05
N LYS A 87 -7.08 -7.50 -16.20
CA LYS A 87 -8.24 -6.60 -16.31
C LYS A 87 -9.53 -7.19 -15.76
N GLU A 88 -9.87 -8.41 -16.17
CA GLU A 88 -11.08 -9.09 -15.70
C GLU A 88 -11.15 -9.17 -14.16
N LYS A 89 -10.05 -9.55 -13.51
CA LYS A 89 -9.99 -9.63 -12.05
C LYS A 89 -10.00 -8.26 -11.40
N ALA A 90 -9.35 -7.26 -12.00
CA ALA A 90 -9.38 -5.89 -11.51
C ALA A 90 -10.81 -5.32 -11.53
N ASP A 91 -11.51 -5.49 -12.65
CA ASP A 91 -12.88 -5.03 -12.85
C ASP A 91 -13.84 -5.72 -11.86
N LYS A 92 -13.67 -7.03 -11.65
CA LYS A 92 -14.43 -7.77 -10.64
C LYS A 92 -14.19 -7.22 -9.22
N LEU A 93 -12.93 -7.02 -8.83
CA LEU A 93 -12.61 -6.48 -7.49
C LEU A 93 -13.13 -5.07 -7.30
N PHE A 94 -13.11 -4.24 -8.34
CA PHE A 94 -13.67 -2.89 -8.31
C PHE A 94 -15.20 -2.92 -8.20
N LYS A 95 -15.87 -3.81 -8.92
CA LYS A 95 -17.32 -4.00 -8.79
C LYS A 95 -17.70 -4.40 -7.36
N GLU A 96 -17.04 -5.41 -6.79
CA GLU A 96 -17.25 -5.83 -5.40
C GLU A 96 -16.96 -4.71 -4.40
N PHE A 97 -16.00 -3.84 -4.71
CA PHE A 97 -15.73 -2.64 -3.91
C PHE A 97 -16.90 -1.65 -3.94
N MET A 98 -17.46 -1.38 -5.12
CA MET A 98 -18.63 -0.50 -5.25
C MET A 98 -19.87 -1.09 -4.57
N GLU A 99 -20.07 -2.41 -4.59
CA GLU A 99 -21.16 -3.07 -3.83
C GLU A 99 -21.03 -2.81 -2.31
N ARG A 100 -19.81 -2.84 -1.77
CA ARG A 100 -19.57 -2.50 -0.36
C ARG A 100 -19.80 -1.01 -0.07
N VAL A 101 -19.48 -0.14 -1.03
CA VAL A 101 -19.76 1.30 -0.92
C VAL A 101 -21.26 1.54 -0.81
N GLU A 102 -22.07 0.89 -1.65
CA GLU A 102 -23.52 0.98 -1.58
C GLU A 102 -24.06 0.44 -0.26
N GLU A 103 -23.56 -0.72 0.20
CA GLU A 103 -23.93 -1.28 1.50
C GLU A 103 -23.62 -0.33 2.66
N ILE A 104 -22.44 0.30 2.66
CA ILE A 104 -22.06 1.31 3.66
C ILE A 104 -23.03 2.48 3.62
N ASN A 105 -23.35 2.98 2.42
CA ASN A 105 -24.17 4.15 2.24
C ASN A 105 -25.63 3.91 2.67
N SER A 106 -26.17 2.71 2.42
CA SER A 106 -27.56 2.36 2.77
C SER A 106 -27.75 1.83 4.20
N ASN A 107 -26.68 1.44 4.90
CA ASN A 107 -26.78 0.82 6.22
C ASN A 107 -26.53 1.83 7.36
N GLU A 108 -27.54 2.04 8.21
CA GLU A 108 -27.50 2.93 9.38
C GLU A 108 -26.51 2.50 10.48
N PHE A 109 -25.99 1.27 10.39
CA PHE A 109 -24.87 0.86 11.23
C PHE A 109 -23.65 1.80 11.07
N TYR A 110 -23.37 2.25 9.85
CA TYR A 110 -22.23 3.11 9.55
C TYR A 110 -22.61 4.58 9.70
N LEU A 111 -21.88 5.29 10.57
CA LEU A 111 -22.11 6.73 10.81
C LEU A 111 -21.59 7.63 9.68
N TYR A 112 -20.74 7.09 8.83
CA TYR A 112 -20.22 7.74 7.64
C TYR A 112 -20.76 7.08 6.37
N ARG A 113 -20.92 7.88 5.33
CA ARG A 113 -21.13 7.44 3.95
C ARG A 113 -19.93 7.81 3.11
N VAL A 114 -19.64 7.00 2.10
CA VAL A 114 -18.72 7.37 1.03
C VAL A 114 -19.42 8.37 0.14
N SER A 115 -18.87 9.57 0.05
CA SER A 115 -19.47 10.71 -0.66
C SER A 115 -18.63 11.17 -1.85
N LYS A 116 -17.58 10.43 -2.20
CA LYS A 116 -16.81 10.59 -3.42
C LYS A 116 -15.87 9.42 -3.64
N ILE A 117 -15.72 8.99 -4.90
CA ILE A 117 -14.68 8.03 -5.29
C ILE A 117 -13.98 8.50 -6.57
N VAL A 118 -12.66 8.53 -6.51
CA VAL A 118 -11.78 8.88 -7.61
C VAL A 118 -10.77 7.75 -7.83
N LEU A 119 -10.73 7.21 -9.04
CA LEU A 119 -9.72 6.26 -9.46
C LEU A 119 -8.49 6.99 -10.02
N PHE A 120 -7.31 6.43 -9.80
CA PHE A 120 -6.09 6.91 -10.42
C PHE A 120 -5.11 5.75 -10.67
N GLY A 121 -3.91 6.09 -11.13
CA GLY A 121 -2.85 5.09 -11.34
C GLY A 121 -3.13 4.16 -12.52
N SER A 122 -2.54 2.97 -12.47
CA SER A 122 -2.49 2.08 -13.64
C SER A 122 -3.85 1.57 -14.10
N TYR A 123 -4.83 1.45 -13.20
CA TYR A 123 -6.14 0.85 -13.49
C TYR A 123 -7.02 1.68 -14.44
N ILE A 124 -6.81 2.99 -14.51
CA ILE A 124 -7.57 3.89 -15.40
C ILE A 124 -6.89 4.10 -16.77
N ASP A 125 -5.72 3.50 -16.98
CA ASP A 125 -4.99 3.56 -18.25
C ASP A 125 -5.53 2.48 -19.20
N PRO A 126 -6.14 2.86 -20.34
CA PRO A 126 -6.72 1.90 -21.29
C PRO A 126 -5.67 1.01 -21.97
N GLU A 127 -4.41 1.46 -22.05
CA GLU A 127 -3.34 0.72 -22.72
C GLU A 127 -2.72 -0.35 -21.81
N LYS A 128 -3.02 -0.32 -20.50
CA LYS A 128 -2.51 -1.29 -19.53
C LYS A 128 -3.36 -2.55 -19.51
N THR A 129 -2.71 -3.70 -19.56
CA THR A 129 -3.35 -5.02 -19.43
C THR A 129 -2.98 -5.75 -18.14
N ASP A 130 -2.02 -5.23 -17.38
CA ASP A 130 -1.58 -5.75 -16.09
C ASP A 130 -1.49 -4.64 -15.02
N TYR A 131 -2.08 -4.92 -13.85
CA TYR A 131 -2.19 -3.96 -12.75
C TYR A 131 -1.48 -4.49 -11.51
N SER A 132 -0.86 -3.60 -10.74
CA SER A 132 -0.34 -3.92 -9.40
C SER A 132 -1.45 -3.97 -8.36
N ASP A 133 -2.37 -3.02 -8.47
CA ASP A 133 -3.45 -2.69 -7.56
C ASP A 133 -4.41 -1.70 -8.25
N ILE A 134 -5.48 -1.38 -7.55
CA ILE A 134 -6.52 -0.43 -7.93
C ILE A 134 -6.38 0.73 -6.94
N ASP A 135 -5.85 1.85 -7.42
CA ASP A 135 -5.66 3.05 -6.61
C ASP A 135 -6.97 3.84 -6.55
N ILE A 136 -7.50 3.98 -5.34
CA ILE A 136 -8.80 4.59 -5.06
C ILE A 136 -8.61 5.69 -4.04
N ALA A 137 -8.89 6.93 -4.44
CA ALA A 137 -9.11 8.03 -3.52
C ALA A 137 -10.60 8.14 -3.16
N PHE A 138 -10.88 8.46 -1.89
CA PHE A 138 -12.24 8.53 -1.39
C PHE A 138 -12.45 9.71 -0.43
N GLU A 139 -13.70 10.14 -0.35
CA GLU A 139 -14.18 11.10 0.63
C GLU A 139 -15.30 10.47 1.47
N LEU A 140 -15.31 10.78 2.77
CA LEU A 140 -16.37 10.38 3.68
C LEU A 140 -17.10 11.61 4.17
N SER A 141 -18.42 11.50 4.29
CA SER A 141 -19.24 12.49 4.99
C SER A 141 -20.03 11.82 6.10
N ARG A 142 -20.35 12.60 7.14
CA ARG A 142 -21.23 12.14 8.22
C ARG A 142 -22.66 11.96 7.67
N LYS A 143 -23.36 10.94 8.16
CA LYS A 143 -24.79 10.75 7.88
C LYS A 143 -25.67 11.64 8.74
N ALA A 144 -25.27 11.85 10.01
CA ALA A 144 -25.93 12.75 10.94
C ALA A 144 -26.02 14.19 10.39
N LYS A 145 -27.09 14.89 10.77
CA LYS A 145 -27.41 16.25 10.32
C LYS A 145 -26.72 17.31 11.16
N SER A 146 -26.46 17.02 12.44
CA SER A 146 -25.76 17.93 13.35
C SER A 146 -24.55 17.28 14.01
N HIS A 147 -23.72 18.10 14.65
CA HIS A 147 -22.58 17.60 15.40
C HIS A 147 -23.02 16.82 16.64
N GLU A 148 -24.04 17.31 17.34
CA GLU A 148 -24.59 16.71 18.56
C GLU A 148 -25.16 15.32 18.28
N GLU A 149 -26.00 15.19 17.23
CA GLU A 149 -26.53 13.90 16.79
C GLU A 149 -25.40 12.91 16.46
N PHE A 150 -24.36 13.38 15.78
CA PHE A 150 -23.20 12.54 15.48
C PHE A 150 -22.51 12.04 16.74
N MET A 151 -22.28 12.92 17.72
CA MET A 151 -21.60 12.55 18.97
C MET A 151 -22.39 11.52 19.77
N GLU A 152 -23.72 11.66 19.85
CA GLU A 152 -24.60 10.70 20.51
C GLU A 152 -24.54 9.32 19.84
N MET A 153 -24.63 9.28 18.51
CA MET A 153 -24.53 8.04 17.73
C MET A 153 -23.15 7.39 17.85
N ASP A 154 -22.08 8.19 17.87
CA ASP A 154 -20.71 7.71 17.98
C ASP A 154 -20.45 7.08 19.35
N GLU A 155 -20.88 7.75 20.43
CA GLU A 155 -20.80 7.24 21.79
C GLU A 155 -21.60 5.94 21.95
N GLN A 156 -22.81 5.88 21.39
CA GLN A 156 -23.61 4.66 21.39
C GLN A 156 -22.89 3.51 20.66
N ARG A 157 -22.30 3.77 19.50
CA ARG A 157 -21.60 2.74 18.72
C ARG A 157 -20.36 2.21 19.44
N ILE A 158 -19.63 3.09 20.14
CA ILE A 158 -18.49 2.70 20.96
C ILE A 158 -18.96 1.78 22.11
N LYS A 159 -20.02 2.16 22.83
CA LYS A 159 -20.61 1.34 23.90
C LYS A 159 -21.07 -0.03 23.40
N GLU A 160 -21.75 -0.08 22.26
CA GLU A 160 -22.17 -1.34 21.62
C GLU A 160 -20.97 -2.23 21.28
N ALA A 161 -19.89 -1.65 20.76
CA ALA A 161 -18.67 -2.38 20.46
C ALA A 161 -18.00 -2.93 21.73
N GLU A 162 -17.93 -2.14 22.80
CA GLU A 162 -17.40 -2.57 24.10
C GLU A 162 -18.21 -3.74 24.69
N LEU A 163 -19.54 -3.65 24.64
CA LEU A 163 -20.43 -4.74 25.06
C LEU A 163 -20.26 -6.01 24.21
N ALA A 164 -19.90 -5.87 22.93
CA ALA A 164 -19.55 -6.98 22.04
C ALA A 164 -18.11 -7.50 22.24
N GLY A 165 -17.39 -7.03 23.27
CA GLY A 165 -16.05 -7.49 23.64
C GLY A 165 -14.90 -6.74 22.93
N LYS A 166 -15.18 -5.62 22.26
CA LYS A 166 -14.13 -4.77 21.71
C LYS A 166 -13.45 -3.99 22.83
N SER A 167 -12.14 -4.17 22.98
CA SER A 167 -11.33 -3.32 23.84
C SER A 167 -10.72 -2.15 23.04
N PHE A 168 -10.72 -0.97 23.65
CA PHE A 168 -10.04 0.23 23.17
C PHE A 168 -8.85 0.52 24.09
N PRO A 169 -7.60 0.34 23.62
CA PRO A 169 -6.41 0.56 24.44
C PRO A 169 -6.23 2.02 24.89
N SER A 170 -6.82 2.97 24.17
CA SER A 170 -6.74 4.40 24.46
C SER A 170 -7.96 5.16 23.97
N PHE A 171 -8.15 6.38 24.50
CA PHE A 171 -9.17 7.32 23.99
C PHE A 171 -8.97 7.66 22.51
N PHE A 172 -7.73 7.69 22.01
CA PHE A 172 -7.45 7.91 20.58
C PHE A 172 -7.98 6.78 19.69
N ASP A 173 -8.02 5.53 20.19
CA ASP A 173 -8.59 4.41 19.46
C ASP A 173 -10.12 4.51 19.33
N GLN A 174 -10.77 5.23 20.25
CA GLN A 174 -12.21 5.50 20.27
C GLN A 174 -12.59 6.60 19.27
N ILE A 175 -11.91 7.75 19.28
CA ILE A 175 -12.24 8.93 18.45
C ILE A 175 -12.33 8.61 16.95
N GLY A 176 -11.51 7.68 16.46
CA GLY A 176 -11.49 7.27 15.05
C GLY A 176 -12.22 5.96 14.77
N TYR A 177 -12.90 5.36 15.74
CA TYR A 177 -13.40 3.98 15.63
C TYR A 177 -14.45 3.82 14.53
N THR A 178 -15.50 4.65 14.53
CA THR A 178 -16.64 4.52 13.63
C THR A 178 -16.25 4.82 12.18
N GLU A 179 -15.36 5.77 11.96
CA GLU A 179 -14.74 6.00 10.64
C GLU A 179 -13.88 4.81 10.22
N ARG A 180 -13.04 4.28 11.11
CA ARG A 180 -12.17 3.13 10.83
C ARG A 180 -12.96 1.88 10.47
N VAL A 181 -14.12 1.67 11.06
CA VAL A 181 -15.02 0.56 10.72
C VAL A 181 -15.46 0.65 9.25
N VAL A 182 -15.76 1.85 8.74
CA VAL A 182 -16.04 2.08 7.31
C VAL A 182 -14.82 1.77 6.46
N LEU A 183 -13.64 2.26 6.82
CA LEU A 183 -12.40 1.99 6.06
C LEU A 183 -12.08 0.49 5.98
N LEU A 184 -12.26 -0.23 7.09
CA LEU A 184 -12.04 -1.67 7.15
C LEU A 184 -13.03 -2.43 6.26
N LYS A 185 -14.32 -2.03 6.25
CA LYS A 185 -15.33 -2.59 5.36
C LYS A 185 -15.02 -2.32 3.89
N MET A 186 -14.70 -1.07 3.53
CA MET A 186 -14.32 -0.69 2.15
C MET A 186 -13.14 -1.53 1.65
N LYS A 187 -12.06 -1.57 2.46
CA LYS A 187 -10.82 -2.29 2.14
C LYS A 187 -11.03 -3.80 2.07
N ASN A 188 -11.86 -4.37 2.94
CA ASN A 188 -12.12 -5.81 3.09
C ASN A 188 -10.86 -6.69 3.04
N LYS A 189 -9.75 -6.22 3.65
CA LYS A 189 -8.42 -6.86 3.61
C LYS A 189 -7.91 -7.17 2.17
N CYS A 190 -8.49 -6.55 1.14
CA CYS A 190 -8.09 -6.76 -0.24
C CYS A 190 -6.72 -6.14 -0.48
N ARG A 191 -5.74 -6.99 -0.80
CA ARG A 191 -4.35 -6.56 -1.04
C ARG A 191 -4.17 -5.75 -2.34
N TYR A 192 -5.14 -5.83 -3.26
CA TYR A 192 -5.10 -5.20 -4.58
C TYR A 192 -5.89 -3.89 -4.65
N ILE A 193 -6.49 -3.42 -3.55
CA ILE A 193 -7.12 -2.11 -3.48
C ILE A 193 -6.21 -1.23 -2.67
N SER A 194 -5.84 -0.04 -3.12
CA SER A 194 -5.08 0.94 -2.34
C SER A 194 -6.00 2.13 -2.07
N LEU A 195 -6.17 2.47 -0.79
CA LEU A 195 -7.12 3.52 -0.36
C LEU A 195 -6.35 4.77 0.03
N HIS A 196 -6.72 5.89 -0.58
CA HIS A 196 -6.11 7.20 -0.42
C HIS A 196 -7.15 8.23 0.00
N ARG A 197 -6.73 9.21 0.78
CA ARG A 197 -7.58 10.36 1.09
C ARG A 197 -7.57 11.34 -0.07
N MET A 198 -8.64 12.10 -0.26
CA MET A 198 -8.72 13.14 -1.30
C MET A 198 -7.65 14.24 -1.20
N TYR A 199 -7.01 14.39 -0.04
CA TYR A 199 -5.92 15.34 0.17
C TYR A 199 -4.51 14.73 -0.05
N ASP A 200 -4.43 13.48 -0.52
CA ASP A 200 -3.14 12.88 -0.86
C ASP A 200 -2.51 13.61 -2.06
N GLY A 201 -1.29 14.13 -1.87
CA GLY A 201 -0.59 14.93 -2.88
C GLY A 201 -0.36 14.20 -4.21
N ILE A 202 -0.40 12.87 -4.22
CA ILE A 202 -0.32 12.06 -5.45
C ILE A 202 -1.42 12.42 -6.46
N LEU A 203 -2.60 12.83 -5.98
CA LEU A 203 -3.75 13.18 -6.82
C LEU A 203 -3.54 14.44 -7.66
N ASN A 204 -2.61 15.30 -7.24
CA ASN A 204 -2.28 16.54 -7.96
C ASN A 204 -1.35 16.32 -9.16
N ILE A 205 -0.66 15.18 -9.21
CA ILE A 205 0.38 14.89 -10.20
C ILE A 205 0.07 13.67 -11.07
N THR A 206 -1.08 13.02 -10.83
CA THR A 206 -1.51 11.83 -11.55
C THR A 206 -2.81 12.11 -12.30
N LYS A 207 -3.06 11.34 -13.36
CA LYS A 207 -4.36 11.36 -14.01
C LYS A 207 -5.39 10.74 -13.08
N THR A 208 -6.55 11.37 -12.98
CA THR A 208 -7.65 10.91 -12.13
C THR A 208 -8.94 10.72 -12.93
N LYS A 209 -9.81 9.85 -12.45
CA LYS A 209 -11.15 9.62 -12.98
C LYS A 209 -12.14 9.50 -11.83
N GLN A 210 -13.01 10.50 -11.66
CA GLN A 210 -14.11 10.38 -10.70
C GLN A 210 -15.13 9.35 -11.22
N VAL A 211 -15.55 8.44 -10.34
CA VAL A 211 -16.46 7.33 -10.66
C VAL A 211 -17.65 7.24 -9.71
N TYR A 212 -17.62 7.97 -8.60
CA TYR A 212 -18.74 8.11 -7.69
C TYR A 212 -18.86 9.57 -7.22
N PRO A 213 -20.08 10.12 -7.13
CA PRO A 213 -20.36 11.46 -6.61
C PRO A 213 -19.79 11.65 -5.22
#